data_AF-A0A2R6AGH2-F1
#
_entry.id   AF-A0A2R6AGH2-F1
#
_cell.length_a   1.000
_cell.length_b   1.000
_cell.length_c   1.000
_cell.angle_alpha   90.00
_cell.angle_beta   90.00
_cell.angle_gamma   90.00
#
_symmetry.space_group_name_H-M   'P 1'
#
loop_
_entity.id
_entity.type
_entity.pdbx_description
1 polymer ?
#
loop_
_entity_poly.entity_id
_entity_poly.type
_entity_poly.pdbx_seq_one_letter_code
_entity_poly.pdbx_strand_id
1 'polypeptide(L)'
;MRVRAYRFRAYCSNTTARVLKTQLEVACKLYNTHLHAEQEEYERNKTTMSKNELRQLALDLRKQNPEFQALHSQVAQQVADRFYETRERFFDGLANKPKKPHRYLSLVYPQSGWKLSDTREVGLGKTKEESSA
;
A
#
# COMPACT_ATOMS: atom_id res chain seq x y z
N MET A 1 2.60 -27.34 -5.14
CA MET A 1 1.29 -26.66 -5.20
C MET A 1 1.34 -25.55 -6.25
N ARG A 2 0.38 -25.48 -7.18
CA ARG A 2 0.31 -24.41 -8.19
C ARG A 2 -0.53 -23.26 -7.61
N VAL A 3 0.09 -22.13 -7.32
CA VAL A 3 -0.61 -20.93 -6.82
C VAL A 3 -1.47 -20.36 -7.95
N ARG A 4 -2.77 -20.13 -7.70
CA ARG A 4 -3.68 -19.48 -8.64
C ARG A 4 -3.77 -18.00 -8.30
N ALA A 5 -3.52 -17.13 -9.27
CA ALA A 5 -3.69 -15.69 -9.15
C ALA A 5 -5.00 -15.27 -9.81
N TYR A 6 -5.83 -14.50 -9.10
CA TYR A 6 -7.09 -13.98 -9.60
C TYR A 6 -7.01 -12.46 -9.75
N ARG A 7 -7.60 -11.93 -10.82
CA ARG A 7 -7.66 -10.49 -11.10
C ARG A 7 -9.10 -10.10 -11.40
N PHE A 8 -9.60 -9.14 -10.64
CA PHE A 8 -10.96 -8.60 -10.79
C PHE A 8 -10.90 -7.10 -11.06
N ARG A 9 -11.90 -6.57 -11.77
CA ARG A 9 -12.13 -5.13 -11.88
C ARG A 9 -13.02 -4.70 -10.73
N ALA A 10 -12.53 -3.80 -9.89
CA ALA A 10 -13.35 -3.20 -8.85
C ALA A 10 -14.27 -2.15 -9.48
N TYR A 11 -15.58 -2.29 -9.26
CA TYR A 11 -16.57 -1.25 -9.53
C TYR A 11 -16.86 -0.56 -8.20
N CYS A 12 -16.52 0.72 -8.11
CA CYS A 12 -16.65 1.48 -6.86
C CYS A 12 -17.40 2.80 -7.11
N SER A 13 -17.98 3.35 -6.06
CA SER A 13 -18.59 4.68 -6.11
C SER A 13 -17.52 5.76 -6.27
N ASN A 14 -17.94 6.95 -6.74
CA ASN A 14 -17.04 8.10 -6.85
C ASN A 14 -16.42 8.49 -5.50
N THR A 15 -17.12 8.28 -4.38
CA THR A 15 -16.62 8.56 -3.03
C THR A 15 -15.49 7.60 -2.65
N THR A 16 -15.68 6.29 -2.85
CA THR A 16 -14.64 5.29 -2.60
C THR A 16 -13.42 5.51 -3.49
N ALA A 17 -13.63 5.85 -4.77
CA ALA A 17 -12.53 6.15 -5.69
C ALA A 17 -11.67 7.33 -5.21
N ARG A 18 -12.29 8.38 -4.65
CA ARG A 18 -11.57 9.52 -4.06
C ARG A 18 -10.72 9.11 -2.86
N VAL A 19 -11.28 8.32 -1.94
CA VAL A 19 -10.54 7.80 -0.76
C VAL A 19 -9.33 6.99 -1.19
N LEU A 20 -9.49 6.08 -2.16
CA LEU A 20 -8.39 5.26 -2.68
C LEU A 20 -7.31 6.13 -3.34
N LYS A 21 -7.71 7.18 -4.06
CA LYS A 21 -6.76 8.14 -4.66
C LYS A 21 -5.96 8.87 -3.59
N THR A 22 -6.61 9.38 -2.54
CA THR A 22 -5.93 10.01 -1.40
C THR A 22 -4.96 9.03 -0.74
N GLN A 23 -5.37 7.77 -0.51
CA GLN A 23 -4.47 6.76 0.03
C GLN A 23 -3.26 6.49 -0.86
N LEU A 24 -3.43 6.45 -2.20
CA LEU A 24 -2.30 6.33 -3.13
C LEU A 24 -1.34 7.52 -3.05
N GLU A 25 -1.87 8.74 -2.95
CA GLU A 25 -1.07 9.97 -2.80
C GLU A 25 -0.26 9.93 -1.50
N VAL A 26 -0.89 9.56 -0.39
CA VAL A 26 -0.24 9.44 0.92
C VAL A 26 0.81 8.32 0.92
N ALA A 27 0.51 7.17 0.30
CA ALA A 27 1.50 6.09 0.14
C ALA A 27 2.71 6.54 -0.69
N CYS A 28 2.49 7.36 -1.71
CA CYS A 28 3.57 7.95 -2.49
C CYS A 28 4.44 8.90 -1.66
N LYS A 29 3.80 9.76 -0.85
CA LYS A 29 4.52 10.65 0.08
C LYS A 29 5.38 9.85 1.05
N LEU A 30 4.81 8.81 1.68
CA LEU A 30 5.53 7.94 2.61
C LEU A 30 6.75 7.27 1.94
N TYR A 31 6.59 6.79 0.71
CA TYR A 31 7.69 6.22 -0.07
C TYR A 31 8.83 7.24 -0.28
N ASN A 32 8.50 8.49 -0.64
CA ASN A 32 9.51 9.53 -0.82
C ASN A 32 10.15 9.93 0.51
N THR A 33 9.40 9.95 1.61
CA THR A 33 9.96 10.18 2.95
C THR A 33 11.01 9.12 3.31
N HIS A 34 10.77 7.85 2.98
CA HIS A 34 11.80 6.82 3.15
C HIS A 34 13.05 7.05 2.31
N LEU A 35 12.88 7.47 1.04
CA LEU A 35 14.00 7.82 0.18
C LEU A 35 14.85 8.94 0.77
N HIS A 36 14.21 9.98 1.31
CA HIS A 36 14.91 11.09 1.97
C HIS A 36 15.61 10.65 3.26
N ALA A 37 14.93 9.89 4.11
CA ALA A 37 15.51 9.39 5.37
C ALA A 37 16.75 8.52 5.11
N GLU A 38 16.70 7.64 4.11
CA GLU A 38 17.84 6.82 3.71
C GLU A 38 19.00 7.65 3.17
N GLN A 39 18.70 8.68 2.38
CA GLN A 39 19.73 9.57 1.86
C GLN A 39 20.44 10.32 3.00
N GLU A 40 19.69 10.84 3.96
CA GLU A 40 20.26 11.52 5.14
C GLU A 40 21.11 10.57 6.00
N GLU A 41 20.63 9.34 6.23
CA GLU A 41 21.35 8.31 6.98
C GLU A 41 22.68 7.97 6.29
N TYR A 42 22.68 7.78 4.98
CA TYR A 42 23.88 7.49 4.21
C TYR A 42 24.85 8.68 4.15
N GLU A 43 24.34 9.90 4.07
CA GLU A 43 25.17 11.11 4.10
C GLU A 43 25.91 11.26 5.43
N ARG A 44 25.23 10.99 6.55
CA ARG A 44 25.75 11.15 7.93
C ARG A 44 26.63 9.99 8.37
N ASN A 45 26.13 8.77 8.23
CA ASN A 45 26.70 7.58 8.87
C ASN A 45 27.34 6.61 7.87
N LYS A 46 27.15 6.83 6.56
CA LYS A 46 27.57 5.91 5.48
C LYS A 46 26.94 4.51 5.60
N THR A 47 25.80 4.44 6.26
CA THR A 47 25.00 3.23 6.49
C THR A 47 23.66 3.32 5.76
N THR A 48 23.02 2.17 5.55
CA THR A 48 21.68 2.05 4.97
C THR A 48 20.73 1.44 6.00
N MET A 49 19.47 1.83 5.97
CA MET A 49 18.48 1.32 6.93
C MET A 49 18.11 -0.13 6.61
N SER A 50 17.94 -0.95 7.64
CA SER A 50 17.38 -2.29 7.52
C SER A 50 15.87 -2.25 7.22
N LYS A 51 15.34 -3.37 6.71
CA LYS A 51 13.91 -3.53 6.45
C LYS A 51 13.04 -3.26 7.68
N ASN A 52 13.50 -3.67 8.87
CA ASN A 52 12.76 -3.49 10.11
C ASN A 52 12.75 -2.03 10.55
N GLU A 53 13.88 -1.32 10.41
CA GLU A 53 13.96 0.11 10.72
C GLU A 53 13.04 0.94 9.82
N LEU A 54 13.01 0.62 8.51
CA LEU A 54 12.09 1.27 7.57
C LEU A 54 10.62 1.05 7.95
N ARG A 55 10.25 -0.17 8.37
CA ARG A 55 8.90 -0.46 8.86
C ARG A 55 8.56 0.32 10.13
N GLN A 56 9.47 0.39 11.09
CA GLN A 56 9.25 1.16 12.32
C GLN A 56 9.11 2.65 12.01
N LEU A 57 10.00 3.20 11.18
CA LEU A 57 9.90 4.57 10.69
C LEU A 57 8.54 4.85 10.05
N ALA A 58 8.02 3.95 9.23
CA ALA A 58 6.68 4.10 8.63
C ALA A 58 5.56 4.16 9.67
N LEU A 59 5.66 3.34 10.73
CA LEU A 59 4.69 3.35 11.83
C LEU A 59 4.79 4.62 12.66
N ASP A 60 5.99 5.10 12.93
CA ASP A 60 6.21 6.28 13.75
C ASP A 60 5.81 7.56 13.01
N LEU A 61 6.14 7.66 11.72
CA LEU A 61 5.61 8.72 10.84
C LEU A 61 4.08 8.74 10.84
N ARG A 62 3.44 7.56 10.83
CA ARG A 62 1.97 7.46 10.93
C ARG A 62 1.44 7.98 12.26
N LYS A 63 2.12 7.71 13.37
CA LYS A 63 1.70 8.22 14.69
C LYS A 63 1.85 9.74 14.76
N GLN A 64 2.92 10.29 14.20
CA GLN A 64 3.27 11.71 14.30
C GLN A 64 2.49 12.60 13.33
N ASN A 65 2.18 12.12 12.12
CA ASN A 65 1.53 12.92 11.08
C ASN A 65 0.13 12.38 10.74
N PRO A 66 -0.94 13.17 10.99
CA PRO A 66 -2.31 12.81 10.62
C PRO A 66 -2.51 12.44 9.15
N GLU A 67 -1.73 13.03 8.24
CA GLU A 67 -1.81 12.70 6.81
C GLU A 67 -1.53 11.22 6.56
N PHE A 68 -0.50 10.66 7.21
CA PHE A 68 -0.14 9.25 7.08
C PHE A 68 -1.15 8.32 7.75
N GLN A 69 -1.99 8.81 8.66
CA GLN A 69 -3.04 8.01 9.30
C GLN A 69 -4.14 7.59 8.33
N ALA A 70 -4.25 8.23 7.16
CA ALA A 70 -5.11 7.78 6.07
C ALA A 70 -4.74 6.37 5.56
N LEU A 71 -3.50 5.93 5.79
CA LEU A 71 -3.05 4.58 5.50
C LEU A 71 -3.29 3.64 6.69
N HIS A 72 -3.83 2.46 6.40
CA HIS A 72 -3.84 1.38 7.37
C HIS A 72 -2.40 0.96 7.72
N SER A 73 -2.19 0.47 8.95
CA SER A 73 -0.87 0.13 9.47
C SER A 73 -0.09 -0.85 8.62
N GLN A 74 -0.78 -1.87 8.12
CA GLN A 74 -0.21 -2.89 7.24
C GLN A 74 0.15 -2.33 5.86
N VAL A 75 -0.62 -1.37 5.36
CA VAL A 75 -0.33 -0.73 4.06
C VAL A 75 0.92 0.14 4.17
N ALA A 76 1.07 0.89 5.26
CA ALA A 76 2.28 1.68 5.52
C ALA A 76 3.54 0.80 5.61
N GLN A 77 3.46 -0.33 6.31
CA GLN A 77 4.57 -1.30 6.35
C GLN A 77 4.87 -1.91 4.98
N GLN A 78 3.85 -2.16 4.16
CA GLN A 78 4.03 -2.68 2.81
C GLN A 78 4.70 -1.66 1.87
N VAL A 79 4.41 -0.36 2.05
CA VAL A 79 5.12 0.72 1.35
C VAL A 79 6.62 0.67 1.68
N ALA A 80 6.97 0.51 2.96
CA ALA A 80 8.35 0.38 3.42
C ALA A 80 9.03 -0.87 2.81
N ASP A 81 8.35 -2.01 2.80
CA ASP A 81 8.85 -3.25 2.18
C ASP A 81 9.15 -3.08 0.70
N ARG A 82 8.25 -2.41 -0.03
CA ARG A 82 8.42 -2.14 -1.46
C ARG A 82 9.60 -1.22 -1.73
N PHE A 83 9.81 -0.22 -0.88
CA PHE A 83 10.96 0.68 -0.96
C PHE A 83 12.26 -0.11 -0.76
N TYR A 84 12.34 -0.91 0.31
CA TYR A 84 13.47 -1.79 0.58
C TYR A 84 13.78 -2.71 -0.62
N GLU A 85 12.79 -3.44 -1.13
CA GLU A 85 13.00 -4.33 -2.29
C GLU A 85 13.45 -3.59 -3.56
N THR A 86 12.95 -2.37 -3.78
CA THR A 86 13.36 -1.55 -4.93
C THR A 86 14.80 -1.08 -4.78
N ARG A 87 15.20 -0.71 -3.56
CA ARG A 87 16.56 -0.29 -3.23
C ARG A 87 17.55 -1.44 -3.37
N GLU A 88 17.26 -2.62 -2.81
CA GLU A 88 18.13 -3.80 -2.94
C GLU A 88 18.35 -4.13 -4.42
N ARG A 89 17.27 -4.18 -5.24
CA ARG A 89 17.39 -4.41 -6.68
C ARG A 89 18.21 -3.34 -7.41
N PHE A 90 18.20 -2.10 -6.93
CA PHE A 90 19.03 -1.04 -7.49
C PHE A 90 20.51 -1.31 -7.19
N PHE A 91 20.83 -1.71 -5.95
CA PHE A 91 22.20 -2.08 -5.58
C PHE A 91 22.68 -3.36 -6.29
N ASP A 92 21.78 -4.31 -6.55
CA ASP A 92 22.07 -5.52 -7.34
C ASP A 92 22.25 -5.24 -8.84
N GLY A 93 22.06 -4.00 -9.30
CA GLY A 93 22.12 -3.63 -10.72
C GLY A 93 20.95 -4.15 -11.56
N LEU A 94 19.93 -4.72 -10.91
CA LEU A 94 18.73 -5.29 -11.56
C LEU A 94 17.66 -4.24 -11.87
N ALA A 95 17.75 -3.05 -11.27
CA ALA A 95 16.80 -1.97 -11.45
C ALA A 95 17.48 -0.61 -11.55
N ASN A 96 16.85 0.30 -12.31
CA ASN A 96 17.20 1.71 -12.30
C ASN A 96 16.78 2.38 -10.98
N LYS A 97 17.37 3.55 -10.70
CA LYS A 97 17.15 4.37 -9.48
C LYS A 97 15.67 4.41 -9.04
N PRO A 98 15.38 4.43 -7.72
CA PRO A 98 14.02 4.46 -7.17
C PRO A 98 13.07 5.42 -7.89
N LYS A 99 11.83 4.96 -8.11
CA LYS A 99 10.86 5.59 -9.02
C LYS A 99 10.39 6.99 -8.54
N LYS A 100 10.07 7.86 -9.52
CA LYS A 100 9.59 9.25 -9.35
C LYS A 100 8.25 9.39 -8.56
N PRO A 101 7.94 10.59 -8.02
CA PRO A 101 6.80 10.88 -7.11
C PRO A 101 5.37 10.62 -7.60
N HIS A 102 5.16 10.13 -8.83
CA HIS A 102 3.83 9.88 -9.41
C HIS A 102 3.61 8.41 -9.77
N ARG A 103 4.52 7.50 -9.36
CA ARG A 103 4.49 6.08 -9.77
C ARG A 103 4.06 5.10 -8.68
N TYR A 104 3.58 5.57 -7.52
CA TYR A 104 2.91 4.68 -6.57
C TYR A 104 1.46 4.44 -7.02
N LEU A 105 1.25 3.39 -7.83
CA LEU A 105 -0.02 3.13 -8.52
C LEU A 105 -0.85 1.99 -7.93
N SER A 106 -0.42 1.40 -6.81
CA SER A 106 -1.08 0.22 -6.25
C SER A 106 -1.02 0.20 -4.72
N LEU A 107 -2.17 0.00 -4.09
CA LEU A 107 -2.26 -0.33 -2.67
C LEU A 107 -2.33 -1.85 -2.51
N VAL A 108 -1.65 -2.39 -1.51
CA VAL A 108 -1.67 -3.82 -1.18
C VAL A 108 -2.12 -4.00 0.25
N TYR A 109 -3.13 -4.83 0.45
CA TYR A 109 -3.69 -5.17 1.76
C TYR A 109 -3.35 -6.64 2.06
N PRO A 110 -2.22 -6.92 2.73
CA PRO A 110 -1.70 -8.28 2.83
C PRO A 110 -2.47 -9.19 3.79
N GLN A 111 -3.21 -8.65 4.75
CA GLN A 111 -3.82 -9.45 5.83
C GLN A 111 -5.33 -9.25 6.03
N SER A 112 -5.98 -8.43 5.22
CA SER A 112 -7.42 -8.20 5.34
C SER A 112 -8.08 -8.05 3.98
N GLY A 113 -9.36 -8.41 3.92
CA GLY A 113 -10.22 -8.10 2.78
C GLY A 113 -11.09 -9.27 2.36
N TRP A 114 -10.52 -10.23 1.63
CA TRP A 114 -11.31 -11.07 0.73
C TRP A 114 -10.93 -12.54 0.85
N LYS A 115 -11.95 -13.39 1.02
CA LYS A 115 -11.87 -14.83 0.81
C LYS A 115 -12.67 -15.16 -0.44
N LEU A 116 -12.20 -16.12 -1.22
CA LEU A 116 -13.01 -16.67 -2.29
C LEU A 116 -14.19 -17.40 -1.64
N SER A 117 -15.41 -16.93 -1.88
CA SER A 117 -16.60 -17.70 -1.52
C SER A 117 -16.90 -18.67 -2.66
N ASP A 118 -17.21 -19.92 -2.32
CA ASP A 118 -17.68 -20.90 -3.29
C ASP A 118 -19.13 -20.60 -3.74
N THR A 119 -19.86 -19.81 -2.94
CA THR A 119 -21.18 -19.27 -3.24
C THR A 119 -21.08 -17.99 -4.05
N ARG A 120 -21.76 -17.98 -5.20
CA ARG A 120 -21.85 -16.83 -6.12
C ARG A 120 -23.11 -16.03 -5.79
N GLU A 121 -23.03 -15.08 -4.86
CA GLU A 121 -24.11 -14.09 -4.69
C GLU A 121 -24.04 -13.08 -5.84
N VAL A 122 -24.65 -13.42 -6.97
CA VAL A 122 -24.77 -12.52 -8.13
C VAL A 122 -26.13 -11.82 -8.05
N GLY A 123 -26.12 -10.51 -7.85
CA GLY A 123 -27.21 -9.65 -8.28
C GLY A 123 -28.49 -9.67 -7.44
N LEU A 124 -28.42 -9.44 -6.13
CA LEU A 124 -29.56 -8.81 -5.44
C LEU A 124 -29.57 -7.32 -5.77
N GLY A 125 -29.99 -7.02 -7.00
CA GLY A 125 -30.65 -5.75 -7.26
C GLY A 125 -31.83 -5.66 -6.29
N LYS A 126 -31.97 -4.50 -5.65
CA LYS A 126 -33.02 -4.22 -4.65
C LYS A 126 -34.34 -4.92 -4.99
N THR A 127 -34.65 -6.04 -4.35
CA THR A 127 -36.02 -6.53 -4.28
C THR A 127 -36.70 -5.76 -3.15
N LYS A 128 -37.56 -4.84 -3.58
CA LYS A 128 -38.62 -4.26 -2.78
C LYS A 128 -39.65 -5.35 -2.47
N GLU A 129 -40.20 -5.29 -1.25
CA GLU A 129 -41.40 -5.99 -0.74
C GLU A 129 -41.18 -7.51 -0.48
N GLU A 130 -41.71 -8.12 0.57
CA GLU A 130 -43.08 -8.03 1.09
C GLU A 130 -43.19 -8.14 2.63
N SER A 131 -44.20 -7.44 3.13
CA SER A 131 -44.88 -7.59 4.42
C SER A 131 -45.22 -9.05 4.79
N SER A 132 -45.01 -9.40 6.06
CA SER A 132 -45.62 -10.52 6.79
C SER A 132 -45.22 -10.35 8.26
N ALA A 133 -46.06 -10.51 9.27
CA ALA A 133 -47.50 -10.57 9.45
C ALA A 133 -47.75 -10.12 10.91
#